data_AF-S0KTJ6-F1
#
_entry.id   AF-S0KTJ6-F1
#
_cell.length_a   1.000
_cell.length_b   1.000
_cell.length_c   1.000
_cell.angle_alpha   90.00
_cell.angle_beta   90.00
_cell.angle_gamma   90.00
#
_symmetry.space_group_name_H-M   'P 1'
#
loop_
_entity.id
_entity.type
_entity.pdbx_description
1 polymer ?
#
loop_
_entity_poly.entity_id
_entity_poly.type
_entity_poly.pdbx_seq_one_letter_code
_entity_poly.pdbx_strand_id
1 'polypeptide(L)'
;MFFVIEAQLPQKHYHVAIYKYEKEYFLLLDPRLFQQIIKTRTEVHGDEEEVLPYIEEALEENLYQLVAEDYVNLDLYTLTNLAQKNTVSIRFYEFY
;
A
#
# COMPACT_ATOMS: atom_id res chain seq x y z
N MET A 1 -4.47 -8.07 -5.50
CA MET A 1 -4.30 -6.63 -5.83
C MET A 1 -3.55 -5.99 -4.69
N PHE A 2 -2.51 -5.24 -4.98
CA PHE A 2 -1.71 -4.55 -3.98
C PHE A 2 -1.73 -3.05 -4.23
N PHE A 3 -1.78 -2.24 -3.18
CA PHE A 3 -1.68 -0.80 -3.35
C PHE A 3 -1.02 -0.12 -2.16
N VAL A 4 -0.42 1.01 -2.47
CA VAL A 4 0.35 1.81 -1.53
C VAL A 4 -0.20 3.21 -1.57
N ILE A 5 -0.45 3.75 -0.38
CA ILE A 5 -0.91 5.11 -0.19
C ILE A 5 0.19 5.88 0.52
N GLU A 6 0.71 6.91 -0.15
CA GLU A 6 1.67 7.86 0.39
C GLU A 6 1.04 9.25 0.41
N ALA A 7 1.05 9.92 1.56
CA ALA A 7 0.62 11.31 1.64
C ALA A 7 1.48 12.14 2.58
N GLN A 8 1.95 13.29 2.09
CA GLN A 8 2.65 14.26 2.92
C GLN A 8 1.63 15.24 3.52
N LEU A 9 1.20 14.96 4.74
CA LEU A 9 0.31 15.86 5.48
C LEU A 9 1.13 16.86 6.30
N PRO A 10 0.57 18.04 6.65
CA PRO A 10 1.32 19.10 7.35
C PRO A 10 1.98 18.66 8.67
N GLN A 11 1.44 17.62 9.32
CA GLN A 11 1.89 17.15 10.64
C GLN A 11 2.30 15.66 10.63
N LYS A 12 2.11 14.94 9.52
CA LYS A 12 2.32 13.50 9.46
C LYS A 12 2.66 13.03 8.05
N HIS A 13 3.57 12.08 7.95
CA HIS A 13 3.71 11.29 6.74
C HIS A 13 2.78 10.08 6.84
N TYR A 14 1.80 10.01 5.95
CA TYR A 14 0.95 8.85 5.81
C TYR A 14 1.62 7.89 4.82
N HIS A 15 1.95 6.69 5.26
CA HIS A 15 2.53 5.66 4.41
C HIS A 15 1.95 4.31 4.80
N VAL A 16 1.13 3.75 3.92
CA VAL A 16 0.38 2.53 4.17
C VAL A 16 0.43 1.65 2.93
N ALA A 17 0.73 0.37 3.13
CA ALA A 17 0.64 -0.66 2.10
C ALA A 17 -0.50 -1.61 2.44
N ILE A 18 -1.33 -1.93 1.45
CA ILE A 18 -2.48 -2.83 1.61
C ILE A 18 -2.44 -3.89 0.52
N TYR A 19 -2.51 -5.15 0.95
CA TYR A 19 -2.68 -6.28 0.07
C TYR A 19 -4.12 -6.79 0.15
N LYS A 20 -4.78 -6.93 -0.99
CA LYS A 20 -6.10 -7.53 -1.11
C LYS A 20 -5.99 -8.92 -1.72
N TYR A 21 -6.45 -9.91 -0.95
CA TYR A 21 -6.60 -11.30 -1.37
C TYR A 21 -8.05 -11.71 -1.21
N GLU A 22 -8.67 -12.15 -2.31
CA GLU A 22 -10.12 -12.38 -2.38
C GLU A 22 -10.97 -11.20 -1.84
N LYS A 23 -11.58 -11.37 -0.66
CA LYS A 23 -12.43 -10.37 0.02
C LYS A 23 -11.75 -9.73 1.22
N GLU A 24 -10.52 -10.15 1.52
CA GLU A 24 -9.79 -9.72 2.70
C GLU A 24 -8.75 -8.66 2.33
N TYR A 25 -8.55 -7.74 3.26
CA TYR A 25 -7.56 -6.67 3.16
C TYR A 25 -6.56 -6.84 4.31
N PHE A 26 -5.28 -6.83 3.96
CA PHE A 26 -4.18 -7.00 4.90
C PHE A 26 -3.39 -5.71 4.93
N LEU A 27 -3.20 -5.18 6.14
CA LEU A 27 -2.32 -4.04 6.35
C LEU A 27 -0.87 -4.55 6.35
N LEU A 28 0.01 -3.87 5.63
CA LEU A 28 1.44 -4.19 5.60
C LEU A 28 2.21 -2.95 6.07
N LEU A 29 3.01 -3.14 7.13
CA LEU A 29 3.77 -2.07 7.78
C LEU A 29 5.28 -2.29 7.72
N ASP A 30 5.75 -3.32 7.02
CA ASP A 30 7.17 -3.65 6.93
C ASP A 30 7.96 -2.54 6.19
N PRO A 31 8.94 -1.88 6.85
CA PRO A 31 9.81 -0.90 6.23
C PRO A 31 10.57 -1.41 4.99
N ARG A 32 10.89 -2.70 4.91
CA ARG A 32 11.61 -3.32 3.79
C ARG A 32 10.76 -3.34 2.52
N LEU A 33 9.48 -3.66 2.66
CA LEU A 33 8.50 -3.61 1.57
C LEU A 33 8.47 -2.19 0.97
N PHE A 34 8.41 -1.16 1.81
CA PHE A 34 8.41 0.23 1.35
C PHE A 34 9.72 0.63 0.65
N GLN A 35 10.87 0.16 1.12
CA GLN A 35 12.14 0.39 0.43
C GLN A 35 12.15 -0.25 -0.97
N GLN A 36 11.58 -1.44 -1.12
CA GLN A 36 11.52 -2.10 -2.41
C GLN A 36 10.56 -1.38 -3.38
N ILE A 37 9.39 -0.94 -2.90
CA ILE A 37 8.44 -0.13 -3.67
C ILE A 37 9.06 1.17 -4.17
N ILE A 38 9.91 1.82 -3.36
CA ILE A 38 10.62 3.05 -3.76
C ILE A 38 11.65 2.77 -4.86
N LYS A 39 12.28 1.58 -4.86
CA LYS A 39 13.22 1.19 -5.92
C LYS A 39 12.51 0.86 -7.23
N THR A 40 11.37 0.18 -7.17
CA THR A 40 10.56 -0.19 -8.34
C THR A 40 9.62 0.94 -8.80
N ARG A 41 9.74 2.14 -8.19
CA ARG A 41 8.84 3.29 -8.37
C ARG A 41 8.79 3.84 -9.80
N THR A 42 9.77 3.52 -10.64
CA THR A 42 9.86 3.89 -12.06
C THR A 42 9.27 2.86 -13.02
N GLU A 43 8.95 1.67 -12.52
CA GLU A 43 8.44 0.56 -13.34
C GLU A 43 6.91 0.55 -13.25
N VAL A 44 6.25 0.62 -14.40
CA VAL A 44 4.77 0.67 -14.51
C VAL A 44 4.14 -0.65 -14.05
N HIS A 45 4.92 -1.72 -14.09
CA HIS A 45 4.65 -2.99 -13.46
C HIS A 45 5.83 -3.22 -12.52
N GLY A 46 5.64 -3.02 -11.21
CA GLY A 46 6.65 -3.48 -10.26
C GLY A 46 6.82 -4.97 -10.51
N ASP A 47 8.04 -5.40 -10.80
CA ASP A 47 8.29 -6.81 -11.14
C ASP A 47 7.72 -7.68 -10.02
N GLU A 48 6.73 -8.49 -10.37
CA GLU A 48 5.96 -9.28 -9.42
C GLU A 48 6.90 -10.21 -8.64
N GLU A 49 7.93 -10.73 -9.30
CA GLU A 49 8.97 -11.56 -8.69
C GLU A 49 9.82 -10.78 -7.66
N GLU A 50 9.92 -9.46 -7.77
CA GLU A 50 10.70 -8.64 -6.84
C GLU A 50 9.89 -8.14 -5.64
N VAL A 51 8.57 -7.92 -5.78
CA VAL A 51 7.74 -7.34 -4.72
C VAL A 51 7.02 -8.40 -3.90
N LEU A 52 6.59 -9.50 -4.53
CA LEU A 52 5.80 -10.55 -3.88
C LEU A 52 6.51 -11.18 -2.67
N PRO A 53 7.83 -11.48 -2.69
CA PRO A 53 8.52 -12.03 -1.52
C PRO A 53 8.43 -11.11 -0.29
N TYR A 54 8.51 -9.79 -0.49
CA TYR A 54 8.39 -8.83 0.61
C TYR A 54 6.95 -8.67 1.10
N ILE A 55 5.95 -8.90 0.24
CA ILE A 55 4.55 -8.94 0.66
C ILE A 55 4.32 -10.16 1.54
N GLU A 56 4.82 -11.33 1.13
CA GLU A 56 4.71 -12.58 1.90
C GLU A 56 5.41 -12.46 3.25
N GLU A 57 6.65 -11.97 3.29
CA GLU A 57 7.36 -11.71 4.54
C GLU A 57 6.60 -10.71 5.43
N ALA A 58 6.08 -9.63 4.87
CA ALA A 58 5.32 -8.63 5.63
C ALA A 58 3.99 -9.18 6.17
N LEU A 59 3.34 -10.12 5.46
CA LEU A 59 2.15 -10.81 5.94
C LEU A 59 2.47 -11.71 7.12
N GLU A 60 3.57 -12.48 7.04
CA GLU A 60 4.03 -13.34 8.12
C GLU A 60 4.41 -12.52 9.36
N GLU A 61 5.21 -11.46 9.20
CA GLU A 61 5.64 -10.59 10.30
C GLU A 61 4.47 -9.83 10.93
N ASN A 62 3.50 -9.40 10.11
CA ASN A 62 2.31 -8.71 10.60
C ASN A 62 1.18 -9.67 11.01
N LEU A 63 1.47 -10.97 11.16
CA LEU A 63 0.53 -12.01 11.59
C LEU A 63 -0.78 -12.00 10.81
N TYR A 64 -0.73 -11.67 9.52
CA TYR A 64 -1.89 -11.55 8.64
C TYR A 64 -2.96 -10.58 9.20
N GLN A 65 -2.53 -9.46 9.80
CA GLN A 65 -3.45 -8.49 10.37
C GLN A 65 -4.45 -7.98 9.33
N LEU A 66 -5.71 -8.35 9.54
CA LEU A 66 -6.84 -7.92 8.73
C LEU A 66 -7.20 -6.47 9.03
N VAL A 67 -7.62 -5.75 7.98
CA VAL A 67 -8.27 -4.46 8.08
C VAL A 67 -9.66 -4.56 7.43
N ALA A 68 -10.66 -3.96 8.08
CA ALA A 68 -12.00 -3.95 7.53
C ALA A 68 -12.04 -3.09 6.24
N GLU A 69 -12.77 -3.57 5.24
CA GLU A 69 -12.95 -2.86 3.96
C GLU A 69 -13.47 -1.43 4.15
N ASP A 70 -14.35 -1.21 5.13
CA ASP A 70 -14.87 0.13 5.45
C ASP A 70 -13.78 1.12 5.86
N TYR A 71 -12.73 0.66 6.56
CA TYR A 71 -11.60 1.52 6.92
C TYR A 71 -10.71 1.81 5.71
N VAL A 72 -10.49 0.82 4.85
CA VAL A 72 -9.76 1.00 3.58
C VAL A 72 -10.48 2.04 2.71
N ASN A 73 -11.79 1.91 2.56
CA ASN A 73 -12.61 2.83 1.80
C ASN A 73 -12.60 4.24 2.42
N LEU A 74 -12.71 4.33 3.75
CA LEU A 74 -12.62 5.62 4.46
C LEU A 74 -11.30 6.33 4.17
N ASP A 75 -10.17 5.63 4.24
CA ASP A 75 -8.85 6.19 3.93
C ASP A 75 -8.78 6.64 2.47
N LEU A 76 -9.18 5.77 1.53
CA LEU A 76 -9.16 6.09 0.11
C LEU A 76 -10.03 7.31 -0.21
N TYR A 77 -11.25 7.40 0.32
CA TYR A 77 -12.12 8.56 0.08
C TYR A 77 -11.56 9.84 0.72
N THR A 78 -11.05 9.75 1.95
CA THR A 78 -10.48 10.91 2.66
C THR A 78 -9.25 11.43 1.93
N LEU A 79 -8.34 10.53 1.55
CA LEU A 79 -7.09 10.88 0.89
C LEU A 79 -7.32 11.30 -0.56
N THR A 80 -8.28 10.72 -1.29
CA THR A 80 -8.66 11.19 -2.63
C THR A 80 -9.22 12.61 -2.60
N ASN A 81 -10.03 12.97 -1.60
CA ASN A 81 -10.48 14.35 -1.41
C ASN A 81 -9.33 15.31 -1.09
N LEU A 82 -8.34 14.86 -0.30
CA LEU A 82 -7.13 15.63 0.00
C LEU A 82 -6.18 15.74 -1.20
N ALA A 83 -6.15 14.74 -2.08
CA ALA A 83 -5.33 14.68 -3.28
C ALA A 83 -5.62 15.81 -4.27
N GLN A 84 -6.82 16.40 -4.23
CA GLN A 84 -7.17 17.61 -4.98
C GLN A 84 -6.24 18.81 -4.67
N LYS A 85 -5.42 18.72 -3.61
CA LYS A 85 -4.40 19.71 -3.21
C LYS A 85 -2.95 19.22 -3.42
N ASN A 86 -2.71 18.19 -4.25
CA ASN A 86 -1.40 17.67 -4.69
C ASN A 86 -0.49 17.01 -3.63
N THR A 87 -1.02 16.46 -2.55
CA THR A 87 -0.20 15.89 -1.45
C THR A 87 -0.26 14.37 -1.30
N VAL A 88 -1.02 13.69 -2.16
CA VAL A 88 -1.32 12.25 -2.04
C VAL A 88 -0.93 11.52 -3.33
N SER A 89 -0.21 10.41 -3.19
CA SER A 89 0.08 9.45 -4.25
C SER A 89 -0.53 8.10 -3.85
N ILE A 90 -1.35 7.55 -4.73
CA ILE A 90 -1.89 6.20 -4.60
C ILE A 90 -1.38 5.39 -5.79
N ARG A 91 -0.74 4.26 -5.52
CA ARG A 91 -0.18 3.35 -6.52
C ARG A 91 -0.83 1.99 -6.41
N PHE A 92 -1.23 1.44 -7.53
CA PHE A 92 -1.84 0.12 -7.64
C PHE A 92 -0.92 -0.81 -8.40
N TYR A 93 -0.83 -2.04 -7.91
CA TYR A 93 -0.08 -3.14 -8.48
C TYR A 93 -1.05 -4.31 -8.67
N GLU A 94 -1.16 -4.76 -9.92
CA GLU A 94 -1.88 -5.98 -10.29
C GLU A 94 -0.84 -7.07 -10.56
N PHE A 95 -1.10 -8.25 -10.02
CA PHE A 95 -0.26 -9.44 -10.13
C PHE A 95 -1.06 -10.46 -10.95
N TYR A 96 -0.45 -11.08 -11.97
CA TYR A 96 -1.14 -11.87 -13.02
C TYR A 96 -0.74 -13.34 -13.02
#